data_AF-A0A953DZS3-F1
#
_entry.id   AF-A0A953DZS3-F1
#
_cell.length_a   1.000
_cell.length_b   1.000
_cell.length_c   1.000
_cell.angle_alpha   90.00
_cell.angle_beta   90.00
_cell.angle_gamma   90.00
#
_symmetry.space_group_name_H-M   'P 1'
#
loop_
_entity.id
_entity.type
_entity.pdbx_description
1 polymer ?
#
loop_
_entity_poly.entity_id
_entity_poly.type
_entity_poly.pdbx_seq_one_letter_code
_entity_poly.pdbx_strand_id
1 'polypeptide(L)'
;MAVESAGRRPGRAVTPNPPGIDVAEVEVTAVRTPEIDLPRIEAAVREILCAIGEDPDREGLRDTPARVARAYAEQFAGLWQRPEDILTTVFDADHDEMVLVRDIEVYSTCEHHLTPFHGLAHVGYIPNEKGQITGLSKIARLVDVFARRPQVQERLTVQIADALERLLQPRGVIVVVDCEHLCMSMRGVRKPGARTVTSAVRGTFRSDERTRAEALRLITR
;
A
#
# COMPACT_ATOMS: atom_id res chain seq x y z
N MET A 1 -62.16 41.80 42.94
CA MET A 1 -61.29 41.26 44.01
C MET A 1 -60.76 39.93 43.50
N ALA A 2 -59.58 39.92 42.91
CA ALA A 2 -58.96 38.75 42.30
C ALA A 2 -57.96 38.12 43.27
N VAL A 3 -57.91 36.79 43.28
CA VAL A 3 -57.23 35.94 44.27
C VAL A 3 -55.80 35.64 43.82
N GLU A 4 -54.80 36.03 44.62
CA GLU A 4 -53.38 35.63 44.53
C GLU A 4 -53.14 34.41 45.45
N SER A 5 -52.72 33.25 44.93
CA SER A 5 -51.35 32.79 44.62
C SER A 5 -50.53 32.36 45.86
N ALA A 6 -50.29 31.06 45.98
CA ALA A 6 -49.55 30.43 47.08
C ALA A 6 -48.23 29.80 46.59
N GLY A 7 -47.13 30.34 47.13
CA GLY A 7 -45.92 29.64 47.62
C GLY A 7 -45.25 28.55 46.78
N ARG A 8 -44.22 28.94 46.01
CA ARG A 8 -43.26 28.05 45.33
C ARG A 8 -42.08 27.73 46.27
N ARG A 9 -41.72 26.45 46.41
CA ARG A 9 -40.57 25.95 47.19
C ARG A 9 -39.23 26.38 46.56
N PRO A 10 -38.16 26.63 47.35
CA PRO A 10 -36.86 27.02 46.81
C PRO A 10 -36.14 25.83 46.17
N GLY A 11 -35.65 26.04 44.94
CA GLY A 11 -34.92 25.07 44.14
C GLY A 11 -33.50 24.81 44.64
N ARG A 12 -33.07 23.56 44.52
CA ARG A 12 -31.72 23.06 44.80
C ARG A 12 -30.72 23.74 43.86
N ALA A 13 -29.62 24.27 44.39
CA ALA A 13 -28.56 24.90 43.62
C ALA A 13 -27.94 23.88 42.64
N VAL A 14 -28.03 24.19 41.34
CA VAL A 14 -27.35 23.49 40.26
C VAL A 14 -25.92 24.02 40.22
N THR A 15 -24.92 23.16 40.40
CA THR A 15 -23.51 23.49 40.19
C THR A 15 -23.28 23.83 38.72
N PRO A 16 -22.49 24.86 38.38
CA PRO A 16 -22.21 25.19 36.98
C PRO A 16 -21.44 24.03 36.32
N ASN A 17 -21.89 23.64 35.14
CA ASN A 17 -21.12 22.77 34.26
C ASN A 17 -19.74 23.40 34.01
N PRO A 18 -18.66 22.59 33.89
CA PRO A 18 -17.37 23.10 33.46
C PRO A 18 -17.51 23.79 32.09
N PRO A 19 -16.68 24.81 31.79
CA PRO A 19 -16.78 25.53 30.53
C PRO A 19 -16.68 24.56 29.36
N GLY A 20 -17.68 24.64 28.48
CA GLY A 20 -17.80 23.80 27.31
C GLY A 20 -16.52 23.87 26.49
N ILE A 21 -15.96 22.71 26.19
CA ILE A 21 -15.04 22.58 25.08
C ILE A 21 -15.88 22.92 23.86
N ASP A 22 -15.61 24.10 23.30
CA ASP A 22 -16.13 24.54 22.03
C ASP A 22 -15.61 23.52 21.00
N VAL A 23 -16.43 22.51 20.69
CA VAL A 23 -16.17 21.58 19.60
C VAL A 23 -16.45 22.33 18.30
N ALA A 24 -15.57 23.29 18.01
CA ALA A 24 -15.41 23.80 16.66
C ALA A 24 -15.27 22.58 15.76
N GLU A 25 -16.15 22.48 14.77
CA GLU A 25 -16.08 21.48 13.71
C GLU A 25 -14.64 21.44 13.21
N VAL A 26 -13.94 20.35 13.53
CA VAL A 26 -12.64 20.08 12.93
C VAL A 26 -12.98 19.77 11.48
N GLU A 27 -12.94 20.79 10.63
CA GLU A 27 -12.81 20.60 9.19
C GLU A 27 -11.64 19.65 9.02
N VAL A 28 -11.94 18.40 8.64
CA VAL A 28 -10.94 17.45 8.18
C VAL A 28 -10.50 18.00 6.82
N THR A 29 -9.66 19.02 6.84
CA THR A 29 -8.93 19.47 5.67
C THR A 29 -8.14 18.26 5.22
N ALA A 30 -8.55 17.65 4.12
CA ALA A 30 -7.79 16.58 3.49
C ALA A 30 -6.39 17.13 3.24
N VAL A 31 -5.43 16.71 4.06
CA VAL A 31 -4.03 17.11 3.91
C VAL A 31 -3.53 16.45 2.63
N ARG A 32 -3.73 17.13 1.50
CA ARG A 32 -3.03 16.85 0.25
C ARG A 32 -1.64 17.47 0.40
N THR A 33 -0.73 16.72 1.01
CA THR A 33 0.71 17.01 1.02
C THR A 33 1.22 16.99 -0.43
N PRO A 34 2.21 17.82 -0.82
CA PRO A 34 2.51 18.03 -2.23
C PRO A 34 3.11 16.78 -2.87
N GLU A 35 2.75 16.61 -4.13
CA GLU A 35 3.40 15.81 -5.17
C GLU A 35 4.93 15.87 -5.03
N ILE A 36 5.61 14.75 -5.31
CA ILE A 36 7.07 14.58 -5.15
C ILE A 36 7.84 15.84 -5.59
N ASP A 37 8.72 16.36 -4.72
CA ASP A 37 9.49 17.59 -4.95
C ASP A 37 10.54 17.40 -6.06
N LEU A 38 10.09 17.58 -7.31
CA LEU A 38 10.93 17.37 -8.49
C LEU A 38 12.15 18.29 -8.52
N PRO A 39 12.03 19.63 -8.33
CA PRO A 39 13.20 20.51 -8.37
C PRO A 39 14.29 20.11 -7.37
N ARG A 40 13.90 19.65 -6.18
CA ARG A 40 14.85 19.16 -5.18
C ARG A 40 15.53 17.86 -5.59
N ILE A 41 14.82 16.93 -6.23
CA ILE A 41 15.43 15.71 -6.77
C ILE A 41 16.39 16.04 -7.91
N GLU A 42 16.01 16.95 -8.81
CA GLU A 42 16.88 17.38 -9.91
C GLU A 42 18.20 17.95 -9.37
N ALA A 43 18.14 18.87 -8.41
CA ALA A 43 19.32 19.41 -7.76
C ALA A 43 20.19 18.29 -7.14
N ALA A 44 19.57 17.36 -6.40
CA ALA A 44 20.30 16.25 -5.78
C ALA A 44 20.96 15.30 -6.80
N VAL A 45 20.27 14.99 -7.90
CA VAL A 45 20.82 14.13 -8.97
C VAL A 45 22.00 14.81 -9.66
N ARG A 46 21.93 16.12 -9.89
CA ARG A 46 23.07 16.88 -10.43
C ARG A 46 24.29 16.78 -9.50
N GLU A 47 24.08 16.93 -8.19
CA GLU A 47 25.15 16.76 -7.19
C GLU A 47 25.72 15.33 -7.17
N ILE A 48 24.88 14.30 -7.33
CA ILE A 48 25.34 12.91 -7.46
C ILE A 48 26.25 12.76 -8.69
N LEU A 49 25.87 13.31 -9.85
CA LEU A 49 26.68 13.24 -11.06
C LEU A 49 28.05 13.91 -10.87
N CYS A 50 28.07 15.11 -10.29
CA CYS A 50 29.32 15.79 -9.93
C CYS A 50 30.17 14.93 -8.98
N ALA A 51 29.55 14.36 -7.94
CA ALA A 51 30.24 13.61 -6.89
C ALA A 51 30.87 12.31 -7.40
N ILE A 52 30.29 11.66 -8.42
CA ILE A 52 30.87 10.46 -9.05
C ILE A 52 31.89 10.78 -10.16
N GLY A 53 32.19 12.07 -10.39
CA GLY A 53 33.20 12.53 -11.36
C GLY A 53 32.69 12.66 -12.80
N GLU A 54 31.38 12.68 -13.02
CA GLU A 54 30.80 12.99 -14.33
C GLU A 54 30.67 14.50 -14.56
N ASP A 55 30.71 14.91 -15.82
CA ASP A 55 30.33 16.26 -16.25
C ASP A 55 28.80 16.33 -16.47
N PRO A 56 28.02 16.99 -15.60
CA PRO A 56 26.58 17.08 -15.75
C PRO A 56 26.14 17.92 -16.96
N ASP A 57 27.02 18.75 -17.54
CA ASP A 57 26.68 19.69 -18.62
C ASP A 57 26.90 19.08 -20.02
N ARG A 58 27.53 17.89 -20.09
CA ARG A 58 27.69 17.11 -21.33
C ARG A 58 26.32 16.72 -21.90
N GLU A 59 26.25 16.65 -23.24
CA GLU A 59 24.99 16.47 -23.99
C GLU A 59 24.10 15.35 -23.43
N GLY A 60 24.66 14.18 -23.12
CA GLY A 60 23.90 13.04 -22.63
C GLY A 60 23.34 13.18 -21.19
N LEU A 61 23.92 14.04 -20.34
CA LEU A 61 23.55 14.17 -18.93
C LEU A 61 22.79 15.43 -18.59
N ARG A 62 22.78 16.43 -19.47
CA ARG A 62 22.16 17.74 -19.22
C ARG A 62 20.73 17.64 -18.68
N ASP A 63 19.91 16.76 -19.27
CA ASP A 63 18.52 16.54 -18.83
C ASP A 63 18.35 15.31 -17.93
N THR A 64 19.43 14.61 -17.55
CA THR A 64 19.37 13.44 -16.66
C THR A 64 18.73 13.78 -15.31
N PRO A 65 19.08 14.89 -14.62
CA PRO A 65 18.39 15.28 -13.40
C PRO A 65 16.86 15.30 -13.52
N ALA A 66 16.33 15.99 -14.53
CA ALA A 66 14.90 16.10 -14.78
C ALA A 66 14.26 14.75 -15.16
N ARG A 67 14.96 13.93 -15.95
CA ARG A 67 14.48 12.57 -16.28
C ARG A 67 14.41 11.67 -15.04
N VAL A 68 15.41 11.72 -14.15
CA VAL A 68 15.42 10.94 -12.91
C VAL A 68 14.32 11.42 -11.97
N ALA A 69 14.11 12.73 -11.83
CA ALA A 69 13.02 13.26 -11.01
C ALA A 69 11.64 12.76 -11.45
N ARG A 70 11.35 12.79 -12.77
CA ARG A 70 10.10 12.24 -13.31
C ARG A 70 10.00 10.71 -13.13
N ALA A 71 11.09 9.99 -13.32
CA ALA A 71 11.12 8.55 -13.08
C ALA A 71 10.82 8.20 -11.62
N TYR A 72 11.40 8.94 -10.66
CA TYR A 72 11.10 8.78 -9.23
C TYR A 72 9.65 9.16 -8.90
N ALA A 73 9.09 10.16 -9.58
CA ALA A 73 7.68 10.51 -9.42
C ALA A 73 6.76 9.33 -9.76
N GLU A 74 7.04 8.62 -10.85
CA GLU A 74 6.30 7.44 -11.28
C GLU A 74 6.57 6.22 -10.38
N GLN A 75 7.85 5.94 -10.11
CA GLN A 75 8.32 4.77 -9.35
C GLN A 75 7.91 4.82 -7.88
N PHE A 76 7.70 6.01 -7.32
CA PHE A 76 7.30 6.21 -5.93
C PHE A 76 5.88 6.76 -5.78
N ALA A 77 5.07 6.76 -6.84
CA ALA A 77 3.68 7.22 -6.82
C ALA A 77 2.84 6.51 -5.74
N GLY A 78 3.17 5.26 -5.41
CA GLY A 78 2.50 4.47 -4.39
C GLY A 78 2.56 5.08 -2.98
N LEU A 79 3.56 5.93 -2.67
CA LEU A 79 3.65 6.65 -1.38
C LEU A 79 2.44 7.55 -1.12
N TRP A 80 1.81 8.04 -2.19
CA TRP A 80 0.69 8.98 -2.15
C TRP A 80 -0.65 8.34 -2.49
N GLN A 81 -0.66 7.01 -2.63
CA GLN A 81 -1.86 6.23 -2.92
C GLN A 81 -2.29 5.44 -1.69
N ARG A 82 -3.61 5.37 -1.51
CA ARG A 82 -4.23 4.60 -0.44
C ARG A 82 -4.84 3.32 -1.02
N PRO A 83 -4.60 2.15 -0.40
CA PRO A 83 -5.19 0.89 -0.85
C PRO A 83 -6.73 0.91 -0.76
N GLU A 84 -7.29 1.69 0.17
CA GLU A 84 -8.74 1.88 0.33
C GLU A 84 -9.41 2.45 -0.93
N ASP A 85 -8.72 3.33 -1.65
CA ASP A 85 -9.25 3.99 -2.86
C ASP A 85 -9.24 3.03 -4.07
N ILE A 86 -8.44 1.96 -4.00
CA ILE A 86 -8.33 0.94 -5.05
C ILE A 86 -9.37 -0.16 -4.88
N LEU A 87 -9.48 -0.72 -3.67
CA LEU A 87 -10.39 -1.83 -3.34
C LEU A 87 -11.82 -1.34 -3.01
N THR A 88 -12.39 -0.53 -3.90
CA THR A 88 -13.70 0.12 -3.69
C THR A 88 -14.89 -0.65 -4.27
N THR A 89 -14.65 -1.55 -5.23
CA THR A 89 -15.72 -2.25 -5.94
C THR A 89 -15.77 -3.71 -5.48
N VAL A 90 -16.89 -4.05 -4.84
CA VAL A 90 -17.22 -5.39 -4.40
C VAL A 90 -18.50 -5.81 -5.10
N PHE A 91 -18.48 -6.94 -5.78
CA PHE A 91 -19.63 -7.52 -6.47
C PHE A 91 -20.15 -8.69 -5.65
N ASP A 92 -21.47 -8.79 -5.54
CA ASP A 92 -22.11 -10.01 -5.10
C ASP A 92 -22.13 -10.99 -6.28
N ALA A 93 -21.31 -12.03 -6.19
CA ALA A 93 -21.17 -13.03 -7.23
C ALA A 93 -21.63 -14.42 -6.77
N ASP A 94 -22.14 -14.54 -5.54
CA ASP A 94 -22.43 -15.82 -4.86
C ASP A 94 -21.29 -16.84 -5.04
N HIS A 95 -20.05 -16.35 -5.01
CA HIS A 95 -18.86 -17.15 -5.26
C HIS A 95 -18.15 -17.46 -3.95
N ASP A 96 -17.98 -18.73 -3.63
CA ASP A 96 -17.39 -19.21 -2.37
C ASP A 96 -16.11 -20.03 -2.59
N GLU A 97 -15.60 -20.10 -3.81
CA GLU A 97 -14.36 -20.82 -4.14
C GLU A 97 -13.15 -19.88 -4.18
N MET A 98 -11.95 -20.46 -4.25
CA MET A 98 -10.71 -19.70 -4.32
C MET A 98 -10.60 -18.91 -5.64
N VAL A 99 -10.38 -17.60 -5.52
CA VAL A 99 -9.98 -16.73 -6.63
C VAL A 99 -8.47 -16.52 -6.57
N LEU A 100 -7.77 -16.79 -7.67
CA LEU A 100 -6.31 -16.64 -7.78
C LEU A 100 -5.95 -15.81 -9.02
N VAL A 101 -5.26 -14.70 -8.79
CA VAL A 101 -4.60 -13.90 -9.84
C VAL A 101 -3.10 -14.14 -9.73
N ARG A 102 -2.52 -14.75 -10.76
CA ARG A 102 -1.10 -15.10 -10.82
C ARG A 102 -0.37 -14.29 -11.88
N ASP A 103 0.95 -14.29 -11.79
CA ASP A 103 1.84 -13.68 -12.78
C ASP A 103 1.62 -12.17 -12.92
N ILE A 104 1.31 -11.50 -11.80
CA ILE A 104 1.25 -10.04 -11.74
C ILE A 104 2.67 -9.52 -11.73
N GLU A 105 3.06 -8.77 -12.76
CA GLU A 105 4.40 -8.16 -12.80
C GLU A 105 4.62 -7.22 -11.61
N VAL A 106 5.78 -7.36 -10.98
CA VAL A 106 6.23 -6.51 -9.88
C VAL A 106 7.50 -5.79 -10.31
N TYR A 107 7.47 -4.46 -10.23
CA TYR A 107 8.65 -3.61 -10.24
C TYR A 107 8.63 -2.77 -8.97
N SER A 108 9.66 -2.89 -8.16
CA SER A 108 9.78 -2.14 -6.92
C SER A 108 11.24 -1.74 -6.68
N THR A 109 11.49 -1.03 -5.58
CA THR A 109 12.78 -0.41 -5.31
C THR A 109 13.26 -0.83 -3.94
N CYS A 110 14.43 -1.46 -3.85
CA CYS A 110 15.01 -1.81 -2.56
C CYS A 110 15.32 -0.53 -1.76
N GLU A 111 14.71 -0.36 -0.59
CA GLU A 111 14.88 0.85 0.21
C GLU A 111 16.32 1.07 0.70
N HIS A 112 17.10 -0.01 0.82
CA HIS A 112 18.48 0.07 1.29
C HIS A 112 19.46 0.70 0.28
N HIS A 113 19.15 0.62 -1.01
CA HIS A 113 20.08 1.00 -2.07
C HIS A 113 19.45 1.82 -3.20
N LEU A 114 18.13 2.00 -3.17
CA LEU A 114 17.33 2.60 -4.23
C LEU A 114 17.53 1.94 -5.61
N THR A 115 17.88 0.65 -5.62
CA THR A 115 18.02 -0.16 -6.82
C THR A 115 16.79 -1.02 -7.03
N PRO A 116 16.36 -1.27 -8.28
CA PRO A 116 15.20 -2.10 -8.54
C PRO A 116 15.31 -3.53 -8.02
N PHE A 117 14.16 -4.09 -7.62
CA PHE A 117 13.91 -5.53 -7.62
C PHE A 117 12.63 -5.79 -8.40
N HIS A 118 12.58 -6.91 -9.12
CA HIS A 118 11.49 -7.19 -10.06
C HIS A 118 11.20 -8.68 -10.17
N GLY A 119 9.97 -9.01 -10.54
CA GLY A 119 9.52 -10.38 -10.69
C GLY A 119 8.01 -10.48 -10.74
N LEU A 120 7.45 -11.48 -10.04
CA LEU A 120 6.02 -11.79 -10.08
C LEU A 120 5.40 -11.80 -8.68
N ALA A 121 4.15 -11.35 -8.60
CA ALA A 121 3.26 -11.57 -7.48
C ALA A 121 2.12 -12.49 -7.90
N HIS A 122 1.70 -13.32 -6.96
CA HIS A 122 0.54 -14.19 -7.06
C HIS A 122 -0.32 -13.94 -5.83
N VAL A 123 -1.60 -13.63 -6.07
CA VAL A 123 -2.53 -13.19 -5.03
C VAL A 123 -3.79 -14.04 -5.13
N GLY A 124 -4.04 -14.81 -4.09
CA GLY A 124 -5.25 -15.61 -3.93
C GLY A 124 -6.06 -15.20 -2.71
N TYR A 125 -7.38 -15.31 -2.80
CA TYR A 125 -8.27 -15.17 -1.65
C TYR A 125 -9.48 -16.08 -1.79
N ILE A 126 -10.09 -16.42 -0.66
CA ILE A 126 -11.37 -17.13 -0.61
C ILE A 126 -12.42 -16.10 -0.15
N PRO A 127 -13.45 -15.80 -0.95
CA PRO A 127 -14.46 -14.80 -0.64
C PRO A 127 -15.10 -15.01 0.75
N ASN A 128 -15.63 -13.93 1.28
CA ASN A 128 -16.36 -13.95 2.55
C ASN A 128 -17.70 -14.69 2.42
N GLU A 129 -18.40 -14.89 3.53
CA GLU A 129 -19.68 -15.63 3.57
C GLU A 129 -20.79 -15.00 2.71
N LYS A 130 -20.63 -13.74 2.31
CA LYS A 130 -21.56 -13.03 1.41
C LYS A 130 -21.20 -13.21 -0.07
N GLY A 131 -20.26 -14.09 -0.41
CA GLY A 131 -19.85 -14.35 -1.80
C GLY A 131 -19.24 -13.14 -2.51
N GLN A 132 -18.72 -12.18 -1.74
CA GLN A 132 -18.27 -10.88 -2.24
C GLN A 132 -16.88 -10.97 -2.89
N ILE A 133 -16.80 -10.55 -4.15
CA ILE A 133 -15.55 -10.53 -4.93
C ILE A 133 -15.15 -9.11 -5.33
N THR A 134 -13.86 -8.88 -5.57
CA THR A 134 -13.39 -7.63 -6.19
C THR A 134 -12.96 -7.84 -7.64
N GLY A 135 -12.97 -6.77 -8.44
CA GLY A 135 -12.50 -6.83 -9.82
C GLY A 135 -11.03 -7.22 -9.90
N LEU A 136 -10.67 -8.13 -10.81
CA LEU A 136 -9.31 -8.66 -10.94
C LEU A 136 -8.26 -7.56 -11.13
N SER A 137 -8.60 -6.51 -11.88
CA SER A 137 -7.72 -5.34 -12.09
C SER A 137 -7.43 -4.56 -10.80
N LYS A 138 -8.29 -4.64 -9.79
CA LYS A 138 -8.06 -3.99 -8.48
C LYS A 138 -6.99 -4.73 -7.67
N ILE A 139 -6.88 -6.04 -7.83
CA ILE A 139 -5.84 -6.85 -7.17
C ILE A 139 -4.46 -6.45 -7.73
N ALA A 140 -4.32 -6.39 -9.05
CA ALA A 140 -3.08 -5.92 -9.68
C ALA A 140 -2.72 -4.48 -9.25
N ARG A 141 -3.70 -3.57 -9.24
CA ARG A 141 -3.49 -2.19 -8.77
C ARG A 141 -3.10 -2.11 -7.29
N LEU A 142 -3.60 -3.02 -6.45
CA LEU A 142 -3.20 -3.08 -5.04
C LEU A 142 -1.72 -3.46 -4.90
N VAL A 143 -1.25 -4.43 -5.70
CA VAL A 143 0.17 -4.78 -5.77
C VAL A 143 0.99 -3.54 -6.16
N ASP A 144 0.58 -2.81 -7.20
CA ASP A 144 1.24 -1.58 -7.66
C ASP A 144 1.32 -0.49 -6.59
N VAL A 145 0.25 -0.25 -5.82
CA VAL A 145 0.24 0.76 -4.73
C VAL A 145 1.37 0.55 -3.74
N PHE A 146 1.67 -0.71 -3.41
CA PHE A 146 2.73 -1.05 -2.47
C PHE A 146 4.10 -1.22 -3.16
N ALA A 147 4.14 -1.76 -4.38
CA ALA A 147 5.37 -1.97 -5.13
C ALA A 147 6.02 -0.64 -5.56
N ARG A 148 5.22 0.38 -5.86
CA ARG A 148 5.68 1.73 -6.23
C ARG A 148 6.08 2.58 -5.02
N ARG A 149 6.93 2.02 -4.16
CA ARG A 149 7.51 2.62 -2.95
C ARG A 149 8.95 2.09 -2.78
N PRO A 150 9.82 2.78 -2.03
CA PRO A 150 10.97 2.12 -1.42
C PRO A 150 10.48 0.99 -0.51
N GLN A 151 11.02 -0.21 -0.69
CA GLN A 151 10.49 -1.43 -0.08
C GLN A 151 11.56 -2.43 0.36
N VAL A 152 11.09 -3.33 1.23
CA VAL A 152 11.64 -4.67 1.50
C VAL A 152 10.60 -5.68 1.06
N GLN A 153 10.99 -6.75 0.36
CA GLN A 153 10.04 -7.67 -0.30
C GLN A 153 9.10 -8.35 0.69
N GLU A 154 9.61 -8.70 1.87
CA GLU A 154 8.86 -9.25 2.98
C GLU A 154 7.71 -8.32 3.39
N ARG A 155 8.01 -7.02 3.52
CA ARG A 155 7.03 -6.00 3.88
C ARG A 155 6.00 -5.80 2.78
N LEU A 156 6.43 -5.71 1.53
CA LEU A 156 5.55 -5.64 0.36
C LEU A 156 4.53 -6.79 0.37
N THR A 157 5.01 -8.02 0.58
CA THR A 157 4.17 -9.23 0.60
C THR A 157 3.12 -9.18 1.71
N VAL A 158 3.54 -8.79 2.92
CA VAL A 158 2.65 -8.66 4.09
C VAL A 158 1.61 -7.56 3.88
N GLN A 159 2.03 -6.39 3.36
CA GLN A 159 1.13 -5.25 3.12
C GLN A 159 0.00 -5.57 2.15
N ILE A 160 0.30 -6.31 1.06
CA ILE A 160 -0.72 -6.75 0.11
C ILE A 160 -1.72 -7.69 0.81
N ALA A 161 -1.24 -8.68 1.55
CA ALA A 161 -2.09 -9.64 2.25
C ALA A 161 -2.98 -8.98 3.31
N ASP A 162 -2.41 -8.08 4.12
CA ASP A 162 -3.12 -7.37 5.19
C ASP A 162 -4.13 -6.36 4.63
N ALA A 163 -3.84 -5.73 3.49
CA ALA A 163 -4.79 -4.84 2.84
C ALA A 163 -6.01 -5.62 2.31
N LEU A 164 -5.81 -6.78 1.69
CA LEU A 164 -6.90 -7.65 1.27
C LEU A 164 -7.72 -8.15 2.45
N GLU A 165 -7.05 -8.63 3.51
CA GLU A 165 -7.73 -9.11 4.72
C GLU A 165 -8.59 -8.01 5.35
N ARG A 166 -8.03 -6.80 5.52
CA ARG A 166 -8.74 -5.67 6.12
C ARG A 166 -9.91 -5.18 5.27
N LEU A 167 -9.72 -5.07 3.95
CA LEU A 167 -10.65 -4.36 3.07
C LEU A 167 -11.73 -5.26 2.47
N LEU A 168 -11.42 -6.54 2.22
CA LEU A 168 -12.40 -7.49 1.67
C LEU A 168 -12.98 -8.43 2.75
N GLN A 169 -12.31 -8.52 3.91
CA GLN A 169 -12.64 -9.48 4.97
C GLN A 169 -12.88 -10.91 4.46
N PRO A 170 -12.02 -11.44 3.57
CA PRO A 170 -12.18 -12.76 2.99
C PRO A 170 -11.97 -13.84 4.04
N ARG A 171 -12.46 -15.06 3.77
CA ARG A 171 -12.19 -16.22 4.65
C ARG A 171 -10.70 -16.56 4.71
N GLY A 172 -9.94 -16.26 3.67
CA GLY A 172 -8.49 -16.36 3.68
C GLY A 172 -7.82 -15.57 2.55
N VAL A 173 -6.55 -15.24 2.75
CA VAL A 173 -5.67 -14.64 1.74
C VAL A 173 -4.36 -15.41 1.65
N ILE A 174 -3.82 -15.55 0.44
CA ILE A 174 -2.45 -15.99 0.18
C ILE A 174 -1.80 -15.02 -0.81
N VAL A 175 -0.60 -14.55 -0.46
CA VAL A 175 0.24 -13.76 -1.36
C VAL A 175 1.60 -14.45 -1.45
N VAL A 176 2.10 -14.63 -2.67
CA VAL A 176 3.47 -15.08 -2.95
C VAL A 176 4.11 -14.06 -3.85
N VAL A 177 5.32 -13.61 -3.51
CA VAL A 177 6.10 -12.69 -4.34
C VAL A 177 7.46 -13.36 -4.60
N ASP A 178 7.85 -13.43 -5.86
CA ASP A 178 9.11 -14.01 -6.32
C ASP A 178 9.86 -12.99 -7.19
N CYS A 179 10.98 -12.47 -6.69
CA CYS A 179 11.73 -11.41 -7.36
C CYS A 179 13.24 -11.65 -7.39
N GLU A 180 13.88 -11.10 -8.43
CA GLU A 180 15.31 -10.87 -8.50
C GLU A 180 15.64 -9.43 -8.03
N HIS A 181 16.72 -9.29 -7.27
CA HIS A 181 17.14 -8.03 -6.65
C HIS A 181 18.42 -7.50 -7.29
N LEU A 182 18.37 -6.34 -7.97
CA LEU A 182 19.55 -5.79 -8.63
C LEU A 182 20.65 -5.37 -7.64
N CYS A 183 20.31 -5.06 -6.39
CA CYS A 183 21.30 -4.82 -5.33
C CYS A 183 22.20 -6.06 -5.07
N MET A 184 21.72 -7.27 -5.37
CA MET A 184 22.49 -8.51 -5.29
C MET A 184 23.08 -8.93 -6.64
N SER A 185 22.37 -8.66 -7.74
CA SER A 185 22.80 -9.09 -9.08
C SER A 185 23.94 -8.25 -9.65
N MET A 186 23.84 -6.92 -9.61
CA MET A 186 24.77 -6.04 -10.32
C MET A 186 25.94 -5.53 -9.45
N ARG A 187 25.83 -5.64 -8.11
CA ARG A 187 26.84 -5.16 -7.16
C ARG A 187 26.97 -6.08 -5.95
N GLY A 188 27.93 -5.76 -5.07
CA GLY A 188 28.15 -6.51 -3.84
C GLY A 188 28.50 -7.97 -4.11
N VAL A 189 27.63 -8.89 -3.68
CA VAL A 189 27.81 -10.35 -3.80
C VAL A 189 27.71 -10.88 -5.23
N ARG A 190 27.16 -10.10 -6.18
CA ARG A 190 27.09 -10.39 -7.62
C ARG A 190 26.57 -11.80 -7.95
N LYS A 191 25.30 -12.06 -7.59
CA LYS A 191 24.60 -13.32 -7.83
C LYS A 191 23.41 -13.12 -8.79
N PRO A 192 23.68 -12.88 -10.09
CA PRO A 192 22.60 -12.76 -11.08
C PRO A 192 21.76 -14.03 -11.15
N GLY A 193 20.46 -13.88 -11.35
CA GLY A 193 19.51 -14.99 -11.37
C GLY A 193 19.15 -15.58 -10.00
N ALA A 194 19.75 -15.09 -8.91
CA ALA A 194 19.29 -15.44 -7.57
C ALA A 194 17.92 -14.81 -7.30
N ARG A 195 16.96 -15.63 -6.90
CA ARG A 195 15.59 -15.23 -6.65
C ARG A 195 15.24 -15.32 -5.18
N THR A 196 14.47 -14.36 -4.70
CA THR A 196 13.93 -14.34 -3.34
C THR A 196 12.43 -14.56 -3.42
N VAL A 197 11.95 -15.58 -2.73
CA VAL A 197 10.51 -15.91 -2.66
C VAL A 197 10.02 -15.63 -1.24
N THR A 198 8.99 -14.80 -1.13
CA THR A 198 8.31 -14.46 0.12
C THR A 198 6.85 -14.84 0.03
N SER A 199 6.24 -15.21 1.16
CA SER A 199 4.80 -15.49 1.19
C SER A 199 4.14 -14.96 2.47
N ALA A 200 2.86 -14.61 2.37
CA ALA A 200 2.03 -14.22 3.49
C ALA A 200 0.65 -14.88 3.37
N VAL A 201 0.21 -15.53 4.45
CA VAL A 201 -1.11 -16.18 4.52
C VAL A 201 -1.95 -15.65 5.68
N ARG A 202 -3.26 -15.55 5.46
CA ARG A 202 -4.30 -15.10 6.40
C ARG A 202 -5.51 -16.05 6.35
N GLY A 203 -6.30 -16.07 7.42
CA GLY A 203 -7.51 -16.88 7.52
C GLY A 203 -7.30 -18.36 7.16
N THR A 204 -8.18 -18.93 6.33
CA THR A 204 -8.19 -20.35 5.95
C THR A 204 -6.85 -20.84 5.40
N PHE A 205 -6.10 -20.03 4.64
CA PHE A 205 -4.78 -20.44 4.14
C PHE A 205 -3.74 -20.61 5.25
N ARG A 206 -3.93 -19.99 6.42
CA ARG A 206 -3.09 -20.19 7.59
C ARG A 206 -3.49 -21.45 8.37
N SER A 207 -4.80 -21.69 8.52
CA SER A 207 -5.33 -22.78 9.36
C SER A 207 -5.49 -24.13 8.65
N ASP A 208 -5.75 -24.15 7.33
CA ASP A 208 -5.89 -25.40 6.54
C ASP A 208 -4.71 -25.54 5.56
N GLU A 209 -3.90 -26.57 5.79
CA GLU A 209 -2.78 -26.93 4.92
C GLU A 209 -3.21 -27.39 3.53
N ARG A 210 -4.37 -28.05 3.39
CA ARG A 210 -4.84 -28.58 2.10
C ARG A 210 -5.18 -27.44 1.14
N THR A 211 -5.92 -26.45 1.63
CA THR A 211 -6.24 -25.22 0.89
C THR A 211 -4.97 -24.46 0.49
N ARG A 212 -3.99 -24.36 1.40
CA ARG A 212 -2.69 -23.74 1.09
C ARG A 212 -1.91 -24.53 0.05
N ALA A 213 -1.88 -25.85 0.15
CA ALA A 213 -1.19 -26.72 -0.80
C ALA A 213 -1.83 -26.65 -2.20
N GLU A 214 -3.16 -26.56 -2.29
CA GLU A 214 -3.86 -26.34 -3.56
C GLU A 214 -3.43 -25.03 -4.23
N ALA A 215 -3.47 -23.91 -3.49
CA ALA A 215 -3.05 -22.62 -4.02
C ALA A 215 -1.59 -22.62 -4.49
N LEU A 216 -0.68 -23.17 -3.69
CA LEU A 216 0.74 -23.25 -4.06
C LEU A 216 0.94 -24.09 -5.33
N ARG A 217 0.21 -25.19 -5.51
CA ARG A 217 0.27 -26.00 -6.74
C ARG A 217 -0.24 -25.25 -7.97
N LEU A 218 -1.25 -24.39 -7.82
CA LEU A 218 -1.76 -23.55 -8.91
C LEU A 218 -0.81 -22.40 -9.26
N ILE A 219 -0.06 -21.89 -8.28
CA ILE A 219 0.96 -20.86 -8.48
C ILE A 219 2.18 -21.40 -9.22
N THR A 220 2.63 -22.62 -8.91
CA THR A 220 3.84 -23.22 -9.50
C THR A 220 3.60 -23.93 -10.83
N ARG A 221 2.46 -23.71 -11.50
CA ARG A 221 2.06 -24.37 -12.75
C ARG A 221 2.45 -23.58 -14.00
#